data_AF-A0A2N9G811-F1
#
_entry.id   AF-A0A2N9G811-F1
#
_cell.length_a   1.000
_cell.length_b   1.000
_cell.length_c   1.000
_cell.angle_alpha   90.00
_cell.angle_beta   90.00
_cell.angle_gamma   90.00
#
_symmetry.space_group_name_H-M   'P 1'
#
loop_
_entity.id
_entity.type
_entity.pdbx_description
1 polymer ?
#
loop_
_entity_poly.entity_id
_entity_poly.type
_entity_poly.pdbx_seq_one_letter_code
_entity_poly.pdbx_strand_id
1 'polypeptide(L)'
;MRPPAGLLSTPTSAVCKLRRSLYGLKQAPRAWYEKFTSTLFKFALHKSKYDASLFLRKTENGVVILLVYVDDIIITGTDSALISQLKQYLQDSFHMKDLGSLTYFLGLEITTGAHGIFLSQHKYAQDLVAAAGLQDSTPLDTPMELNLKLRKEEGDLLSDPVSYRTLVGSLVYLTITRPDISYAVQQVSQFMASPRHLHMAAVRRIIRYVHGTALRGLSYPAGTSPRSCRI
;
A
#
# COMPACT_ATOMS: atom_id res chain seq x y z
N MET A 1 -19.39 14.48 -17.70
CA MET A 1 -17.96 14.65 -18.04
C MET A 1 -17.78 16.06 -18.58
N ARG A 2 -16.90 16.87 -18.00
CA ARG A 2 -16.48 18.13 -18.65
C ARG A 2 -15.40 17.78 -19.69
N PRO A 3 -15.45 18.36 -20.90
CA PRO A 3 -14.40 18.16 -21.88
C PRO A 3 -13.05 18.68 -21.34
N PRO A 4 -11.92 18.09 -21.75
CA PRO A 4 -10.59 18.57 -21.39
C PRO A 4 -10.40 20.06 -21.70
N ALA A 5 -9.60 20.75 -20.89
CA ALA A 5 -9.20 22.13 -21.16
C ALA A 5 -8.52 22.22 -22.54
N GLY A 6 -8.98 23.15 -23.38
CA GLY A 6 -8.48 23.33 -24.76
C GLY A 6 -9.42 22.82 -25.86
N LEU A 7 -10.50 22.09 -25.53
CA LEU A 7 -11.60 21.90 -26.49
C LEU A 7 -12.46 23.17 -26.52
N LEU A 8 -12.41 23.91 -27.64
CA LEU A 8 -13.28 25.04 -27.94
C LEU A 8 -14.75 24.65 -27.79
N SER A 9 -15.56 25.65 -27.41
CA SER A 9 -17.02 25.60 -27.19
C SER A 9 -17.71 24.79 -28.29
N THR A 10 -17.90 23.49 -28.07
CA THR A 10 -18.59 22.64 -29.03
C THR A 10 -20.06 23.04 -29.07
N PRO A 11 -20.69 23.09 -30.26
CA PRO A 11 -22.11 23.42 -30.40
C PRO A 11 -22.96 22.51 -29.49
N THR A 12 -24.05 23.05 -28.96
CA THR A 12 -24.84 22.53 -27.83
C THR A 12 -25.38 21.10 -28.00
N SER A 13 -25.31 20.53 -29.21
CA SER A 13 -25.76 19.18 -29.56
C SER A 13 -24.63 18.17 -29.86
N ALA A 14 -23.37 18.57 -29.80
CA ALA A 14 -22.24 17.68 -30.10
C ALA A 14 -21.88 16.81 -28.88
N VAL A 15 -21.59 15.53 -29.14
CA VAL A 15 -21.11 14.57 -28.14
C VAL A 15 -19.71 14.07 -28.50
N CYS A 16 -18.85 13.90 -27.49
CA CYS A 16 -17.51 13.35 -27.69
C CYS A 16 -17.53 11.82 -27.67
N LYS A 17 -17.06 11.17 -28.75
CA LYS A 17 -16.84 9.72 -28.79
C LYS A 17 -15.44 9.38 -28.27
N LEU A 18 -15.36 8.70 -27.14
CA LEU A 18 -14.11 8.17 -26.63
C LEU A 18 -13.56 7.07 -27.55
N ARG A 19 -12.32 7.22 -28.01
CA ARG A 19 -11.61 6.21 -28.81
C ARG A 19 -10.80 5.22 -27.97
N ARG A 20 -10.53 5.56 -26.71
CA ARG A 20 -9.78 4.74 -25.74
C ARG A 20 -10.43 4.87 -24.36
N SER A 21 -10.14 3.93 -23.47
CA SER A 21 -10.53 4.02 -22.07
C SER A 21 -9.87 5.24 -21.41
N LEU A 22 -10.66 6.03 -20.69
CA LEU A 22 -10.20 7.21 -19.97
C LEU A 22 -10.23 6.95 -18.46
N TYR A 23 -9.27 7.51 -17.73
CA TYR A 23 -9.27 7.47 -16.27
C TYR A 23 -10.59 8.01 -15.69
N GLY A 24 -11.03 7.44 -14.56
CA GLY A 24 -12.31 7.78 -13.93
C GLY A 24 -13.54 7.08 -14.51
N LEU A 25 -13.42 6.37 -15.64
CA LEU A 25 -14.49 5.48 -16.11
C LEU A 25 -14.46 4.16 -15.35
N LYS A 26 -15.64 3.66 -14.94
CA LYS A 26 -15.79 2.37 -14.23
C LYS A 26 -15.14 1.20 -14.97
N GLN A 27 -15.17 1.22 -16.30
CA GLN A 27 -14.61 0.19 -17.16
C GLN A 27 -13.11 0.34 -17.47
N ALA A 28 -12.51 1.52 -17.20
CA ALA A 28 -11.13 1.79 -17.59
C ALA A 28 -10.11 0.88 -16.88
N PRO A 29 -10.19 0.63 -15.56
CA PRO A 29 -9.27 -0.28 -14.88
C PRO A 29 -9.33 -1.71 -15.47
N ARG A 30 -10.53 -2.17 -15.81
CA ARG A 30 -10.73 -3.49 -16.44
C ARG A 30 -10.10 -3.55 -17.83
N ALA A 31 -10.38 -2.56 -18.68
CA ALA A 31 -9.81 -2.51 -20.02
C ALA A 31 -8.27 -2.42 -20.00
N TRP A 32 -7.73 -1.64 -19.07
CA TRP A 32 -6.29 -1.56 -18.82
C TRP A 32 -5.71 -2.91 -18.41
N TYR A 33 -6.32 -3.58 -17.43
CA TYR A 33 -5.85 -4.87 -16.93
C TYR A 33 -5.96 -5.98 -17.99
N GLU A 34 -7.03 -6.01 -18.80
CA GLU A 34 -7.18 -6.95 -19.93
C GLU A 34 -6.10 -6.72 -20.99
N LYS A 35 -5.81 -5.46 -21.34
CA LYS A 35 -4.73 -5.11 -22.26
C LYS A 35 -3.35 -5.51 -21.72
N PHE A 36 -3.10 -5.25 -20.43
CA PHE A 36 -1.85 -5.59 -19.77
C PHE A 36 -1.65 -7.11 -19.73
N THR A 37 -2.64 -7.83 -19.23
CA THR A 37 -2.63 -9.30 -19.13
C THR A 37 -2.43 -9.98 -20.49
N SER A 38 -3.16 -9.55 -21.53
CA SER A 38 -3.00 -10.11 -22.88
C SER A 38 -1.62 -9.85 -23.48
N THR A 39 -0.95 -8.77 -23.07
CA THR A 39 0.43 -8.47 -23.49
C THR A 39 1.43 -9.37 -22.76
N LEU A 40 1.24 -9.61 -21.46
CA LEU A 40 2.06 -10.56 -20.70
C LEU A 40 1.97 -12.00 -21.23
N PHE A 41 0.79 -12.44 -21.65
CA PHE A 41 0.60 -13.76 -22.26
C PHE A 41 1.38 -13.93 -23.56
N LYS A 42 1.53 -12.87 -24.36
CA LYS A 42 2.37 -12.90 -25.58
C LYS A 42 3.85 -13.05 -25.26
N PHE A 43 4.27 -12.62 -24.07
CA PHE A 43 5.62 -12.85 -23.54
C PHE A 43 5.73 -14.17 -22.75
N ALA A 44 4.76 -15.08 -22.88
CA ALA A 44 4.72 -16.38 -22.21
C ALA A 44 4.80 -16.32 -20.68
N LEU A 45 4.37 -15.21 -20.05
CA LEU A 45 4.06 -15.24 -18.62
C LEU A 45 2.70 -15.92 -18.41
N HIS A 46 2.60 -16.66 -17.31
CA HIS A 46 1.36 -17.30 -16.89
C HIS A 46 0.85 -16.66 -15.62
N LYS A 47 -0.47 -16.50 -15.53
CA LYS A 47 -1.13 -16.01 -14.32
C LYS A 47 -1.06 -17.06 -13.21
N SER A 48 -0.79 -16.63 -11.99
CA SER A 48 -0.80 -17.49 -10.81
C SER A 48 -2.21 -18.01 -10.52
N LYS A 49 -2.28 -19.21 -9.94
CA LYS A 49 -3.54 -19.79 -9.45
C LYS A 49 -3.98 -19.19 -8.12
N TYR A 50 -3.04 -18.60 -7.38
CA TYR A 50 -3.27 -18.11 -6.01
C TYR A 50 -3.54 -16.62 -5.95
N ASP A 51 -3.06 -15.86 -6.93
CA ASP A 51 -3.23 -14.41 -6.97
C ASP A 51 -3.43 -13.94 -8.41
N ALA A 52 -4.48 -13.16 -8.64
CA ALA A 52 -4.80 -12.67 -9.96
C ALA A 52 -3.82 -11.59 -10.48
N SER A 53 -3.14 -10.89 -9.60
CA SER A 53 -2.12 -9.89 -9.91
C SER A 53 -0.72 -10.47 -10.12
N LEU A 54 -0.53 -11.76 -9.84
CA LEU A 54 0.77 -12.40 -9.91
C LEU A 54 0.91 -13.18 -11.22
N PHE A 55 2.02 -12.93 -11.92
CA PHE A 55 2.40 -13.60 -13.15
C PHE A 55 3.78 -14.21 -12.99
N LEU A 56 4.00 -15.36 -13.61
CA LEU A 56 5.24 -16.11 -13.50
C LEU A 56 5.61 -16.78 -14.82
N ARG A 57 6.91 -16.84 -15.10
CA ARG A 57 7.50 -17.60 -16.19
C ARG A 57 8.70 -18.34 -15.65
N LYS A 58 8.71 -19.66 -15.79
CA LYS A 58 9.85 -20.52 -15.45
C LYS A 58 10.68 -20.77 -16.70
N THR A 59 11.99 -20.79 -16.53
CA THR A 59 12.99 -21.11 -17.55
C THR A 59 13.96 -22.14 -16.97
N GLU A 60 14.86 -22.67 -17.80
CA GLU A 60 15.95 -23.53 -17.32
C GLU A 60 16.90 -22.76 -16.39
N ASN A 61 17.04 -21.44 -16.60
CA ASN A 61 17.90 -20.56 -15.80
C ASN A 61 17.23 -20.08 -14.50
N GLY A 62 15.92 -20.30 -14.33
CA GLY A 62 15.22 -19.88 -13.12
C GLY A 62 13.77 -19.49 -13.29
N VAL A 63 13.37 -18.39 -12.62
CA VAL A 63 12.00 -17.89 -12.63
C VAL A 63 12.00 -16.37 -12.74
N VAL A 64 11.02 -15.85 -13.48
CA VAL A 64 10.63 -14.43 -13.47
C VAL A 64 9.23 -14.34 -12.89
N ILE A 65 9.06 -13.41 -11.97
CA ILE A 65 7.83 -13.12 -11.25
C ILE A 65 7.50 -11.65 -11.48
N LEU A 66 6.27 -11.39 -11.92
CA LEU A 66 5.74 -10.05 -12.11
C LEU A 66 4.48 -9.91 -11.25
N LEU A 67 4.44 -8.89 -10.40
CA LEU A 67 3.27 -8.52 -9.60
C LEU A 67 2.74 -7.18 -10.09
N VAL A 68 1.43 -7.05 -10.27
CA VAL A 68 0.79 -5.81 -10.75
C VAL A 68 -0.23 -5.28 -9.75
N TYR A 69 -0.04 -4.05 -9.27
CA TYR A 69 -1.01 -3.35 -8.44
C TYR A 69 -1.45 -2.08 -9.13
N VAL A 70 -2.65 -2.09 -9.71
CA VAL A 70 -3.12 -0.99 -10.58
C VAL A 70 -2.00 -0.65 -11.58
N ASP A 71 -1.49 0.57 -11.62
CA ASP A 71 -0.45 1.03 -12.52
C ASP A 71 0.99 0.74 -12.05
N ASP A 72 1.19 0.28 -10.81
CA ASP A 72 2.49 -0.08 -10.27
C ASP A 72 2.83 -1.55 -10.53
N ILE A 73 4.06 -1.81 -10.99
CA ILE A 73 4.52 -3.16 -11.36
C ILE A 73 5.83 -3.48 -10.65
N ILE A 74 5.89 -4.64 -10.00
CA ILE A 74 7.14 -5.22 -9.49
C ILE A 74 7.54 -6.37 -10.41
N ILE A 75 8.81 -6.40 -10.79
CA ILE A 75 9.42 -7.53 -11.50
C ILE A 75 10.61 -8.02 -10.67
N THR A 76 10.63 -9.31 -10.37
CA THR A 76 11.71 -9.97 -9.63
C THR A 76 11.93 -11.39 -10.17
N GLY A 77 13.03 -12.03 -9.79
CA GLY A 77 13.35 -13.36 -10.28
C GLY A 77 14.84 -13.66 -10.26
N THR A 78 15.19 -14.88 -10.66
CA THR A 78 16.57 -15.36 -10.74
C THR A 78 17.13 -15.30 -12.16
N ASP A 79 16.28 -15.22 -13.19
CA ASP A 79 16.70 -15.09 -14.60
C ASP A 79 16.78 -13.60 -14.99
N SER A 80 17.94 -12.99 -14.74
CA SER A 80 18.18 -11.55 -14.99
C SER A 80 18.10 -11.17 -16.46
N ALA A 81 18.48 -12.08 -17.37
CA ALA A 81 18.37 -11.88 -18.80
C ALA A 81 16.91 -11.76 -19.23
N LEU A 82 16.06 -12.69 -18.78
CA LEU A 82 14.63 -12.65 -19.08
C LEU A 82 13.92 -11.46 -18.42
N ILE A 83 14.34 -11.04 -17.22
CA ILE A 83 13.84 -9.79 -16.59
C ILE A 83 14.14 -8.59 -17.48
N SER A 84 15.37 -8.49 -18.01
CA SER A 84 15.78 -7.37 -18.87
C SER A 84 14.98 -7.35 -20.18
N GLN A 85 14.77 -8.52 -20.79
CA GLN A 85 13.92 -8.65 -21.98
C GLN A 85 12.46 -8.28 -21.70
N LEU A 86 11.91 -8.72 -20.56
CA LEU A 86 10.54 -8.39 -20.16
C LEU A 86 10.38 -6.88 -19.94
N LYS A 87 11.34 -6.23 -19.28
CA LYS A 87 11.34 -4.77 -19.07
C LYS A 87 11.32 -4.03 -20.41
N GLN A 88 12.20 -4.39 -21.34
CA GLN A 88 12.23 -3.78 -22.67
C GLN A 88 10.91 -3.99 -23.42
N TYR A 89 10.40 -5.23 -23.43
CA TYR A 89 9.14 -5.57 -24.08
C TYR A 89 7.95 -4.77 -23.54
N LEU A 90 7.90 -4.57 -22.23
CA LEU A 90 6.87 -3.76 -21.58
C LEU A 90 7.03 -2.27 -21.90
N GLN A 91 8.26 -1.75 -21.93
CA GLN A 91 8.54 -0.36 -22.30
C GLN A 91 8.17 -0.06 -23.77
N ASP A 92 8.35 -1.02 -24.67
CA ASP A 92 7.93 -0.89 -26.07
C ASP A 92 6.39 -0.96 -26.22
N SER A 93 5.73 -1.72 -25.34
CA SER A 93 4.29 -1.95 -25.38
C SER A 93 3.47 -0.87 -24.66
N PHE A 94 4.06 -0.21 -23.67
CA PHE A 94 3.39 0.70 -22.76
C PHE A 94 4.26 1.90 -22.44
N HIS A 95 3.63 3.07 -22.28
CA HIS A 95 4.31 4.25 -21.78
C HIS A 95 4.53 4.12 -20.26
N MET A 96 5.62 3.47 -19.88
CA MET A 96 6.02 3.26 -18.49
C MET A 96 7.47 3.69 -18.26
N LYS A 97 7.80 3.92 -16.99
CA LYS A 97 9.15 4.29 -16.55
C LYS A 97 9.71 3.19 -15.66
N ASP A 98 10.91 2.72 -15.97
CA ASP A 98 11.65 1.88 -15.04
C ASP A 98 12.18 2.76 -13.90
N LEU A 99 11.79 2.43 -12.67
CA LEU A 99 12.23 3.13 -11.45
C LEU A 99 13.52 2.54 -10.87
N GLY A 100 14.06 1.49 -11.49
CA GLY A 100 15.28 0.81 -11.06
C GLY A 100 15.02 -0.18 -9.93
N SER A 101 15.91 -0.19 -8.93
CA SER A 101 15.77 -1.06 -7.77
C SER A 101 14.55 -0.69 -6.94
N LEU A 102 13.86 -1.72 -6.43
CA LEU A 102 12.67 -1.55 -5.60
C LEU A 102 13.05 -0.88 -4.26
N THR A 103 12.73 0.41 -4.15
CA THR A 103 12.98 1.22 -2.94
C THR A 103 11.68 1.70 -2.29
N TYR A 104 10.60 1.80 -3.06
CA TYR A 104 9.29 2.22 -2.58
C TYR A 104 8.18 1.53 -3.36
N PHE A 105 7.14 1.04 -2.68
CA PHE A 105 5.96 0.45 -3.31
C PHE A 105 4.76 0.53 -2.38
N LEU A 106 3.67 1.17 -2.82
CA LEU A 106 2.42 1.31 -2.06
C LEU A 106 2.62 1.83 -0.63
N GLY A 107 3.45 2.84 -0.41
CA GLY A 107 3.67 3.34 0.96
C GLY A 107 4.64 2.51 1.80
N LEU A 108 5.16 1.41 1.27
CA LEU A 108 6.26 0.64 1.86
C LEU A 108 7.58 1.16 1.32
N GLU A 109 8.53 1.38 2.21
CA GLU A 109 9.93 1.66 1.91
C GLU A 109 10.72 0.37 2.04
N ILE A 110 11.59 0.10 1.07
CA ILE A 110 12.36 -1.14 0.98
C ILE A 110 13.83 -0.77 0.91
N THR A 111 14.60 -1.21 1.89
CA THR A 111 16.07 -1.10 1.89
C THR A 111 16.65 -2.49 1.73
N THR A 112 17.36 -2.72 0.63
CA THR A 112 18.08 -3.97 0.37
C THR A 112 19.57 -3.80 0.64
N GLY A 113 20.19 -4.72 1.38
CA GLY A 113 21.62 -4.71 1.65
C GLY A 113 22.20 -6.11 1.82
N ALA A 114 23.51 -6.20 2.08
CA ALA A 114 24.22 -7.48 2.25
C ALA A 114 23.65 -8.33 3.41
N HIS A 115 23.05 -7.69 4.40
CA HIS A 115 22.46 -8.35 5.57
C HIS A 115 21.01 -8.79 5.37
N GLY A 116 20.35 -8.41 4.27
CA GLY A 116 18.96 -8.75 4.00
C GLY A 116 18.11 -7.59 3.48
N ILE A 117 16.80 -7.69 3.70
CA ILE A 117 15.80 -6.71 3.28
C ILE A 117 15.16 -6.10 4.54
N PHE A 118 15.08 -4.77 4.58
CA PHE A 118 14.34 -4.04 5.60
C PHE A 118 13.13 -3.35 4.97
N LEU A 119 11.95 -3.60 5.52
CA LEU A 119 10.68 -2.99 5.11
C LEU A 119 10.22 -2.00 6.18
N SER A 120 10.03 -0.74 5.82
CA SER A 120 9.51 0.28 6.73
C SER A 120 8.35 1.07 6.12
N GLN A 121 7.67 1.82 6.98
CA GLN A 121 6.64 2.79 6.60
C GLN A 121 6.95 4.13 7.27
N HIS A 122 8.21 4.58 7.22
CA HIS A 122 8.68 5.72 8.01
C HIS A 122 7.96 7.01 7.62
N LYS A 123 7.96 7.34 6.32
CA LYS A 123 7.24 8.51 5.82
C LYS A 123 5.75 8.44 6.15
N TYR A 124 5.13 7.27 5.96
CA TYR A 124 3.72 7.06 6.26
C TYR A 124 3.41 7.26 7.75
N ALA A 125 4.27 6.79 8.65
CA ALA A 125 4.15 7.01 10.09
C ALA A 125 4.26 8.49 10.45
N GLN A 126 5.19 9.23 9.84
CA GLN A 126 5.31 10.68 10.03
C GLN A 126 4.07 11.44 9.52
N ASP A 127 3.58 11.09 8.33
CA ASP A 127 2.37 11.68 7.75
C ASP A 127 1.13 11.39 8.62
N LEU A 128 1.05 10.19 9.22
CA LEU A 128 -0.02 9.84 10.17
C LEU A 128 0.05 10.67 11.46
N VAL A 129 1.24 10.86 12.02
CA VAL A 129 1.44 11.72 13.21
C VAL A 129 1.06 13.16 12.90
N ALA A 130 1.44 13.66 11.72
CA ALA A 130 1.05 14.98 11.23
C ALA A 130 -0.46 15.12 11.08
N ALA A 131 -1.11 14.17 10.41
CA ALA A 131 -2.56 14.15 10.19
C ALA A 131 -3.36 14.10 11.50
N ALA A 132 -2.79 13.49 12.56
CA ALA A 132 -3.38 13.46 13.89
C ALA A 132 -3.13 14.74 14.72
N GLY A 133 -2.30 15.67 14.24
CA GLY A 133 -1.89 16.88 14.97
C GLY A 133 -1.00 16.57 16.17
N LEU A 134 -0.15 15.54 16.08
CA LEU A 134 0.63 15.02 17.21
C LEU A 134 2.16 15.17 17.04
N GLN A 135 2.62 16.03 16.13
CA GLN A 135 4.05 16.24 15.85
C GLN A 135 4.82 16.73 17.08
N ASP A 136 4.24 17.66 17.84
CA ASP A 136 4.85 18.21 19.06
C ASP A 136 4.50 17.40 20.33
N SER A 137 3.83 16.26 20.17
CA SER A 137 3.41 15.46 21.31
C SER A 137 4.56 14.62 21.86
N THR A 138 4.65 14.53 23.19
CA THR A 138 5.62 13.65 23.85
C THR A 138 5.38 12.19 23.44
N PRO A 139 6.37 11.48 22.91
CA PRO A 139 6.24 10.06 22.61
C PRO A 139 5.88 9.23 23.84
N LEU A 140 5.34 8.03 23.60
CA LEU A 140 5.05 7.06 24.64
C LEU A 140 5.75 5.74 24.34
N ASP A 141 6.11 4.98 25.37
CA ASP A 141 6.86 3.72 25.23
C ASP A 141 5.98 2.49 24.98
N THR A 142 4.66 2.62 25.17
CA THR A 142 3.70 1.53 24.95
C THR A 142 2.51 1.98 24.12
N PRO A 143 2.05 1.14 23.17
CA PRO A 143 0.92 1.48 22.31
C PRO A 143 -0.42 1.47 23.07
N MET A 144 -0.49 0.80 24.22
CA MET A 144 -1.69 0.66 25.03
C MET A 144 -1.35 0.59 26.51
N GLU A 145 -2.28 1.01 27.37
CA GLU A 145 -2.15 0.87 28.82
C GLU A 145 -2.44 -0.56 29.27
N LEU A 146 -1.71 -1.01 30.29
CA LEU A 146 -1.95 -2.32 30.89
C LEU A 146 -3.35 -2.36 31.50
N ASN A 147 -4.09 -3.43 31.24
CA ASN A 147 -5.45 -3.64 31.73
C ASN A 147 -6.49 -2.60 31.28
N LEU A 148 -6.23 -1.86 30.18
CA LEU A 148 -7.20 -0.95 29.60
C LEU A 148 -8.47 -1.71 29.17
N LYS A 149 -9.61 -1.41 29.80
CA LYS A 149 -10.92 -1.97 29.46
C LYS A 149 -11.77 -0.92 28.77
N LEU A 150 -11.72 -0.87 27.45
CA LEU A 150 -12.61 -0.01 26.65
C LEU A 150 -13.99 -0.66 26.55
N ARG A 151 -15.04 0.08 26.91
CA ARG A 151 -16.43 -0.37 26.81
C ARG A 151 -17.18 0.41 25.75
N LYS A 152 -18.05 -0.29 25.01
CA LYS A 152 -18.83 0.29 23.90
C LYS A 152 -19.69 1.49 24.30
N GLU A 153 -20.19 1.52 25.53
CA GLU A 153 -21.14 2.52 26.01
C GLU A 153 -20.55 3.56 26.98
N GLU A 154 -19.23 3.54 27.18
CA GLU A 154 -18.57 4.37 28.19
C GLU A 154 -18.07 5.71 27.63
N GLY A 155 -18.41 6.80 28.33
CA GLY A 155 -18.06 8.17 27.95
C GLY A 155 -18.95 8.73 26.84
N ASP A 156 -18.66 9.94 26.36
CA ASP A 156 -19.49 10.61 25.35
C ASP A 156 -19.14 10.20 23.92
N LEU A 157 -20.15 10.20 23.04
CA LEU A 157 -19.97 9.96 21.61
C LEU A 157 -19.09 11.05 21.00
N LEU A 158 -18.24 10.66 20.05
CA LEU A 158 -17.52 11.64 19.23
C LEU A 158 -18.48 12.37 18.30
N SER A 159 -18.34 13.69 18.25
CA SER A 159 -19.04 14.55 17.29
C SER A 159 -18.68 14.23 15.83
N ASP A 160 -17.40 13.98 15.56
CA ASP A 160 -16.91 13.54 14.26
C ASP A 160 -16.37 12.09 14.30
N PRO A 161 -17.19 11.08 13.97
CA PRO A 161 -16.73 9.71 13.86
C PRO A 161 -15.84 9.47 12.64
N VAL A 162 -15.81 10.36 11.64
CA VAL A 162 -14.99 10.20 10.44
C VAL A 162 -13.52 10.33 10.79
N SER A 163 -13.13 11.34 11.57
CA SER A 163 -11.75 11.50 12.07
C SER A 163 -11.24 10.21 12.76
N TYR A 164 -12.07 9.61 13.62
CA TYR A 164 -11.74 8.35 14.27
C TYR A 164 -11.48 7.22 13.26
N ARG A 165 -12.42 7.02 12.33
CA ARG A 165 -12.33 5.94 11.33
C ARG A 165 -11.14 6.11 10.41
N THR A 166 -10.83 7.34 10.02
CA THR A 166 -9.65 7.66 9.19
C THR A 166 -8.36 7.29 9.93
N LEU A 167 -8.21 7.71 11.18
CA LEU A 167 -6.99 7.40 11.96
C LEU A 167 -6.85 5.90 12.23
N VAL A 168 -7.94 5.21 12.58
CA VAL A 168 -7.91 3.74 12.77
C VAL A 168 -7.58 3.03 11.46
N GLY A 169 -8.17 3.45 10.33
CA GLY A 169 -7.85 2.91 9.02
C GLY A 169 -6.37 3.08 8.67
N SER A 170 -5.80 4.24 8.95
CA SER A 170 -4.36 4.48 8.74
C SER A 170 -3.48 3.62 9.64
N LEU A 171 -3.88 3.43 10.90
CA LEU A 171 -3.17 2.54 11.82
C LEU A 171 -3.24 1.08 11.37
N VAL A 172 -4.39 0.62 10.86
CA VAL A 172 -4.54 -0.73 10.27
C VAL A 172 -3.56 -0.90 9.12
N TYR A 173 -3.42 0.10 8.24
CA TYR A 173 -2.43 0.03 7.17
C TYR A 173 -0.99 -0.05 7.67
N LEU A 174 -0.66 0.70 8.72
CA LEU A 174 0.68 0.69 9.33
C LEU A 174 1.05 -0.66 9.96
N THR A 175 0.07 -1.49 10.34
CA THR A 175 0.33 -2.83 10.91
C THR A 175 1.06 -3.77 9.95
N ILE A 176 1.09 -3.46 8.65
CA ILE A 176 1.82 -4.24 7.63
C ILE A 176 3.30 -4.35 8.00
N THR A 177 3.94 -3.27 8.44
CA THR A 177 5.34 -3.30 8.92
C THR A 177 5.48 -3.15 10.44
N ARG A 178 4.37 -2.96 11.17
CA ARG A 178 4.36 -2.74 12.63
C ARG A 178 3.46 -3.74 13.37
N PRO A 179 3.82 -5.04 13.40
CA PRO A 179 3.02 -6.03 14.11
C PRO A 179 2.99 -5.81 15.64
N ASP A 180 3.92 -5.02 16.18
CA ASP A 180 3.97 -4.62 17.60
C ASP A 180 2.76 -3.77 18.03
N ILE A 181 2.09 -3.07 17.11
CA ILE A 181 0.87 -2.30 17.42
C ILE A 181 -0.42 -3.06 17.10
N SER A 182 -0.36 -4.22 16.44
CA SER A 182 -1.54 -4.91 15.91
C SER A 182 -2.61 -5.18 16.95
N TYR A 183 -2.23 -5.60 18.16
CA TYR A 183 -3.19 -5.84 19.24
C TYR A 183 -3.91 -4.54 19.64
N ALA A 184 -3.17 -3.46 19.85
CA ALA A 184 -3.74 -2.17 20.23
C ALA A 184 -4.68 -1.62 19.15
N VAL A 185 -4.28 -1.75 17.88
CA VAL A 185 -5.09 -1.35 16.71
C VAL A 185 -6.36 -2.19 16.60
N GLN A 186 -6.28 -3.50 16.87
CA GLN A 186 -7.44 -4.39 16.86
C GLN A 186 -8.46 -4.01 17.94
N GLN A 187 -8.00 -3.60 19.12
CA GLN A 187 -8.90 -3.17 20.21
C GLN A 187 -9.67 -1.91 19.82
N VAL A 188 -9.01 -0.88 19.28
CA VAL A 188 -9.70 0.35 18.86
C VAL A 188 -10.61 0.11 17.64
N SER A 189 -10.25 -0.82 16.75
CA SER A 189 -11.07 -1.16 15.56
C SER A 189 -12.47 -1.68 15.89
N GLN A 190 -12.71 -2.15 17.12
CA GLN A 190 -14.03 -2.63 17.56
C GLN A 190 -15.09 -1.53 17.68
N PHE A 191 -14.67 -0.26 17.75
CA PHE A 191 -15.56 0.87 18.06
C PHE A 191 -15.88 1.75 16.84
N MET A 192 -15.62 1.28 15.61
CA MET A 192 -15.80 2.04 14.36
C MET A 192 -17.24 2.52 14.12
N ALA A 193 -18.25 1.79 14.62
CA ALA A 193 -19.66 2.14 14.43
C ALA A 193 -20.05 3.39 15.24
N SER A 194 -19.67 3.43 16.52
CA SER A 194 -20.06 4.47 17.48
C SER A 194 -18.87 4.84 18.38
N PRO A 195 -17.85 5.54 17.85
CA PRO A 195 -16.67 5.88 18.61
C PRO A 195 -16.98 6.92 19.69
N ARG A 196 -16.20 6.89 20.78
CA ARG A 196 -16.35 7.76 21.96
C ARG A 196 -15.02 8.41 22.30
N HIS A 197 -15.05 9.48 23.08
CA HIS A 197 -13.84 10.26 23.42
C HIS A 197 -12.71 9.39 24.02
N LEU A 198 -13.06 8.40 24.86
CA LEU A 198 -12.10 7.43 25.40
C LEU A 198 -11.43 6.57 24.33
N HIS A 199 -12.20 6.14 23.32
CA HIS A 199 -11.66 5.40 22.18
C HIS A 199 -10.67 6.25 21.37
N MET A 200 -10.99 7.54 21.16
CA MET A 200 -10.07 8.46 20.48
C MET A 200 -8.81 8.73 21.29
N ALA A 201 -8.91 8.81 22.62
CA ALA A 201 -7.73 8.93 23.48
C ALA A 201 -6.80 7.71 23.32
N ALA A 202 -7.35 6.50 23.25
CA ALA A 202 -6.57 5.28 22.97
C ALA A 202 -5.91 5.32 21.58
N VAL A 203 -6.60 5.78 20.54
CA VAL A 203 -6.01 5.97 19.20
C VAL A 203 -4.85 6.95 19.23
N ARG A 204 -5.02 8.11 19.88
CA ARG A 204 -3.95 9.12 20.03
C ARG A 204 -2.75 8.55 20.78
N ARG A 205 -2.97 7.71 21.79
CA ARG A 205 -1.89 7.00 22.50
C ARG A 205 -1.08 6.11 21.54
N ILE A 206 -1.74 5.32 20.70
CA ILE A 206 -1.06 4.47 19.70
C ILE A 206 -0.22 5.35 18.75
N ILE A 207 -0.76 6.47 18.29
CA ILE A 207 -0.05 7.38 17.38
C ILE A 207 1.17 8.03 18.06
N ARG A 208 1.07 8.39 19.35
CA ARG A 208 2.22 8.87 20.15
C ARG A 208 3.32 7.81 20.31
N TYR A 209 2.94 6.54 20.44
CA TYR A 209 3.90 5.44 20.41
C TYR A 209 4.57 5.30 19.04
N VAL A 210 3.79 5.37 17.96
CA VAL A 210 4.30 5.37 16.59
C VAL A 210 5.28 6.53 16.36
N HIS A 211 4.99 7.73 16.89
CA HIS A 211 5.87 8.89 16.79
C HIS A 211 7.28 8.61 17.34
N GLY A 212 7.37 8.03 18.55
CA GLY A 212 8.66 7.65 19.15
C GLY A 212 9.36 6.46 18.49
N THR A 213 8.65 5.71 17.64
CA THR A 213 9.13 4.47 17.04
C THR A 213 9.02 4.46 15.53
N ALA A 214 8.98 5.63 14.89
CA ALA A 214 8.69 5.79 13.47
C ALA A 214 9.71 5.12 12.54
N LEU A 215 10.92 4.82 13.04
CA LEU A 215 11.98 4.14 12.29
C LEU A 215 11.90 2.60 12.35
N ARG A 216 10.95 2.04 13.12
CA ARG A 216 10.77 0.58 13.19
C ARG A 216 10.15 0.02 11.92
N GLY A 217 10.48 -1.22 11.62
CA GLY A 217 10.03 -1.93 10.44
C GLY A 217 10.35 -3.43 10.54
N LEU A 218 10.22 -4.15 9.45
CA LEU A 218 10.48 -5.58 9.39
C LEU A 218 11.83 -5.87 8.74
N SER A 219 12.68 -6.61 9.43
CA SER A 219 13.97 -7.08 8.91
C SER A 219 13.89 -8.56 8.52
N TYR A 220 14.31 -8.85 7.28
CA TYR A 220 14.41 -10.18 6.68
C TYR A 220 15.89 -10.48 6.40
N PRO A 221 16.58 -11.26 7.25
CA PRO A 221 18.01 -11.49 7.13
C PRO A 221 18.36 -12.35 5.92
N ALA A 222 19.49 -12.02 5.27
CA ALA A 222 20.06 -12.85 4.21
C ALA A 222 20.42 -14.25 4.75
N GLY A 223 20.09 -15.30 4.00
CA GLY A 223 20.55 -16.67 4.27
C GLY A 223 19.87 -17.41 5.45
N THR A 224 18.82 -16.87 6.06
CA THR A 224 18.05 -17.59 7.09
C THR A 224 16.78 -18.23 6.54
N SER A 225 16.34 -19.31 7.19
CA SER A 225 15.00 -19.90 6.98
C SER A 225 13.92 -18.81 6.98
N PRO A 226 12.87 -18.90 6.15
CA PRO A 226 11.86 -17.85 5.91
C PRO A 226 11.07 -17.39 7.16
N ARG A 227 11.42 -17.86 8.37
CA ARG A 227 10.75 -17.59 9.65
C ARG A 227 11.43 -16.54 10.53
N SER A 228 12.60 -15.99 10.18
CA SER A 228 13.30 -15.01 11.03
C SER A 228 12.99 -13.56 10.65
N CYS A 229 11.72 -13.15 10.72
CA CYS A 229 11.35 -11.74 10.62
C CYS A 229 11.50 -11.08 12.00
N ARG A 230 12.17 -9.92 12.08
CA ARG A 230 12.36 -9.15 13.32
C ARG A 230 11.79 -7.74 13.17
N ILE A 231 11.26 -7.18 14.26
CA ILE A 231 10.75 -5.81 14.38
C ILE A 231 11.86 -4.87 14.87
#